data_AF-A0A3B0S8Y9-F1
#
_entry.id   AF-A0A3B0S8Y9-F1
#
_cell.length_a   1.000
_cell.length_b   1.000
_cell.length_c   1.000
_cell.angle_alpha   90.00
_cell.angle_beta   90.00
_cell.angle_gamma   90.00
#
_symmetry.space_group_name_H-M   'P 1'
#
loop_
_entity.id
_entity.type
_entity.pdbx_description
1 polymer ?
#
loop_
_entity_poly.entity_id
_entity_poly.type
_entity_poly.pdbx_seq_one_letter_code
_entity_poly.pdbx_strand_id
1 'polypeptide(L)'
;MKKAKQQIEHCAQRILQLQQPDGQINWIDGGIFDPWNHTLSAMALAVAGYQSAAARAFSFLHTIQQPDGSLPGQCGASAPLDKANRK
;
A
#
# COMPACT_ATOMS: atom_id res chain seq x y z
N MET A 1 0.26 26.96 1.88
CA MET A 1 -0.72 25.96 1.39
C MET A 1 -0.29 25.27 0.09
N LYS A 2 0.14 25.96 -0.99
CA LYS A 2 0.57 25.33 -2.26
C LYS A 2 1.66 24.24 -2.10
N LYS A 3 2.67 24.48 -1.26
CA LYS A 3 3.76 23.52 -1.00
C LYS A 3 3.28 22.20 -0.38
N ALA A 4 2.33 22.26 0.56
CA ALA A 4 1.80 21.07 1.23
C ALA A 4 0.98 20.20 0.26
N LYS A 5 0.14 20.81 -0.58
CA LYS A 5 -0.60 20.09 -1.62
C LYS A 5 0.35 19.34 -2.57
N GLN A 6 1.41 20.00 -3.02
CA GLN A 6 2.42 19.38 -3.89
C GLN A 6 3.17 18.22 -3.21
N GLN A 7 3.49 18.34 -1.91
CA GLN A 7 4.09 17.26 -1.15
C GLN A 7 3.17 16.04 -1.04
N ILE A 8 1.87 16.26 -0.76
CA ILE A 8 0.86 15.20 -0.74
C ILE A 8 0.76 14.51 -2.10
N GLU A 9 0.71 15.28 -3.19
CA GLU A 9 0.66 14.74 -4.54
C GLU A 9 1.88 13.87 -4.85
N HIS A 10 3.10 14.32 -4.51
CA HIS A 10 4.31 13.52 -4.71
C HIS A 10 4.30 12.22 -3.89
N CYS A 11 3.89 12.28 -2.62
CA CYS A 11 3.75 11.09 -1.78
C CYS A 11 2.71 10.10 -2.35
N ALA A 12 1.56 10.59 -2.80
CA ALA A 12 0.53 9.75 -3.40
C ALA A 12 1.00 9.11 -4.72
N GLN A 13 1.74 9.85 -5.55
CA GLN A 13 2.34 9.31 -6.76
C GLN A 13 3.31 8.16 -6.47
N ARG A 14 4.10 8.27 -5.39
CA ARG A 14 4.96 7.15 -4.95
C ARG A 14 4.15 5.93 -4.55
N ILE A 15 3.05 6.10 -3.82
CA ILE A 15 2.16 4.99 -3.45
C ILE A 15 1.55 4.35 -4.70
N LEU A 16 1.13 5.14 -5.69
CA LEU A 16 0.58 4.63 -6.96
C LEU A 16 1.58 3.78 -7.73
N GLN A 17 2.87 4.15 -7.71
CA GLN A 17 3.93 3.35 -8.35
C GLN A 17 4.13 1.98 -7.69
N LEU A 18 3.87 1.89 -6.39
CA LEU A 18 3.97 0.64 -5.61
C LEU A 18 2.72 -0.25 -5.78
N GLN A 19 1.59 0.32 -6.21
CA GLN A 19 0.34 -0.41 -6.37
C GLN A 19 0.41 -1.37 -7.57
N GLN A 20 0.23 -2.65 -7.31
CA GLN A 20 0.17 -3.72 -8.31
C GLN A 20 -1.18 -3.75 -9.03
N PRO A 21 -1.28 -4.43 -10.20
CA PRO A 21 -2.51 -4.49 -10.99
C PRO A 21 -3.74 -5.03 -10.23
N ASP A 22 -3.53 -5.95 -9.30
CA ASP A 22 -4.56 -6.56 -8.45
C ASP A 22 -5.02 -5.67 -7.27
N GLY A 23 -4.34 -4.54 -7.06
CA GLY A 23 -4.62 -3.59 -5.97
C GLY A 23 -3.71 -3.75 -4.75
N GLN A 24 -2.84 -4.75 -4.70
CA GLN A 24 -1.81 -4.88 -3.67
C GLN A 24 -0.88 -3.66 -3.68
N ILE A 25 -0.42 -3.20 -2.52
CA ILE A 25 0.55 -2.12 -2.33
C ILE A 25 1.63 -2.68 -1.40
N ASN A 26 2.86 -2.74 -1.89
CA ASN A 26 4.01 -3.21 -1.12
C ASN A 26 4.73 -2.04 -0.45
N TRP A 27 5.58 -2.35 0.54
CA TRP A 27 6.35 -1.33 1.27
C TRP A 27 7.25 -0.50 0.36
N ILE A 28 7.91 -1.18 -0.57
CA ILE A 28 8.85 -0.64 -1.56
C ILE A 28 8.80 -1.52 -2.82
N ASP A 29 9.54 -1.14 -3.86
CA ASP A 29 9.66 -1.94 -5.08
C ASP A 29 10.25 -3.32 -4.75
N GLY A 30 9.53 -4.39 -5.12
CA GLY A 30 9.92 -5.76 -4.75
C GLY A 30 9.88 -6.08 -3.25
N GLY A 31 9.37 -5.17 -2.41
CA GLY A 31 9.23 -5.36 -0.98
C GLY A 31 8.08 -6.29 -0.60
N ILE A 32 8.00 -6.58 0.70
CA ILE A 32 6.94 -7.43 1.25
C ILE A 32 5.56 -6.75 1.18
N PHE A 33 4.55 -7.60 1.36
CA PHE A 33 3.18 -7.19 1.63
C PHE A 33 2.83 -7.34 3.12
N ASP A 34 2.23 -6.28 3.66
CA ASP A 34 1.70 -6.19 5.01
C ASP A 34 0.35 -5.45 4.97
N PRO A 35 -0.75 -6.04 5.48
CA PRO A 35 -2.07 -5.45 5.40
C PRO A 35 -2.18 -4.12 6.15
N TRP A 36 -1.36 -3.88 7.19
CA TRP A 36 -1.36 -2.62 7.92
C TRP A 36 -0.81 -1.47 7.07
N ASN A 37 0.40 -1.63 6.52
CA ASN A 37 1.01 -0.65 5.61
C ASN A 37 0.16 -0.42 4.35
N HIS A 38 -0.41 -1.48 3.81
CA HIS A 38 -1.31 -1.41 2.66
C HIS A 38 -2.55 -0.56 2.96
N THR A 39 -3.22 -0.81 4.09
CA THR A 39 -4.42 -0.06 4.52
C THR A 39 -4.11 1.43 4.67
N LEU A 40 -2.99 1.77 5.32
CA LEU A 40 -2.56 3.17 5.49
C LEU A 40 -2.28 3.84 4.13
N SER A 41 -1.69 3.11 3.20
CA SER A 41 -1.46 3.59 1.84
C SER A 41 -2.77 3.84 1.09
N ALA A 42 -3.76 2.95 1.23
CA ALA A 42 -5.10 3.14 0.67
C ALA A 42 -5.80 4.38 1.24
N MET A 43 -5.71 4.61 2.55
CA MET A 43 -6.22 5.82 3.20
C MET A 43 -5.52 7.09 2.68
N ALA A 44 -4.19 7.05 2.54
CA ALA A 44 -3.43 8.18 2.01
C ALA A 44 -3.85 8.53 0.56
N LEU A 45 -4.07 7.52 -0.29
CA LEU A 45 -4.60 7.71 -1.64
C LEU A 45 -6.00 8.35 -1.63
N ALA A 46 -6.88 7.90 -0.72
CA ALA A 46 -8.21 8.48 -0.58
C ALA A 46 -8.16 9.96 -0.17
N VAL A 47 -7.33 10.30 0.83
CA VAL A 47 -7.10 11.68 1.28
C VAL A 47 -6.51 12.55 0.17
N ALA A 48 -5.60 11.99 -0.64
CA ALA A 48 -4.99 12.68 -1.77
C ALA A 48 -5.90 12.78 -3.02
N GLY A 49 -7.11 12.23 -2.98
CA GLY A 49 -8.09 12.33 -4.07
C GLY A 49 -7.97 11.26 -5.15
N TYR A 50 -7.27 10.16 -4.91
CA TYR A 50 -7.14 9.02 -5.84
C TYR A 50 -8.14 7.91 -5.48
N GLN A 51 -9.44 8.18 -5.58
CA GLN A 51 -10.48 7.28 -5.05
C GLN A 51 -10.49 5.91 -5.75
N SER A 52 -10.31 5.86 -7.07
CA SER A 52 -10.29 4.58 -7.79
C SER A 52 -9.11 3.69 -7.37
N ALA A 53 -7.95 4.27 -7.11
CA ALA A 53 -6.78 3.54 -6.64
C ALA A 53 -6.99 3.03 -5.20
N ALA A 54 -7.55 3.87 -4.32
CA ALA A 54 -7.91 3.48 -2.97
C ALA A 54 -8.97 2.35 -2.96
N ALA A 55 -9.99 2.43 -3.82
CA ALA A 55 -11.02 1.39 -3.93
C ALA A 55 -10.43 0.04 -4.35
N ARG A 56 -9.54 0.02 -5.36
CA ARG A 56 -8.83 -1.22 -5.75
C ARG A 56 -8.01 -1.79 -4.61
N ALA A 57 -7.34 -0.94 -3.84
CA ALA A 57 -6.59 -1.36 -2.66
C ALA A 57 -7.52 -2.03 -1.63
N PHE A 58 -8.62 -1.39 -1.24
CA PHE A 58 -9.57 -2.01 -0.30
C PHE A 58 -10.20 -3.29 -0.85
N SER A 59 -10.47 -3.36 -2.16
CA SER A 59 -10.96 -4.60 -2.80
C SER A 59 -9.95 -5.74 -2.67
N PHE A 60 -8.64 -5.48 -2.82
CA PHE A 60 -7.61 -6.50 -2.60
C PHE A 60 -7.63 -7.04 -1.16
N LEU A 61 -7.79 -6.18 -0.15
CA LEU A 61 -7.91 -6.65 1.24
C LEU A 61 -9.13 -7.56 1.42
N HIS A 62 -10.25 -7.22 0.78
CA HIS A 62 -11.44 -8.06 0.81
C HIS A 62 -11.21 -9.44 0.16
N THR A 63 -10.44 -9.52 -0.93
CA THR A 63 -10.18 -10.80 -1.60
C THR A 63 -9.26 -11.74 -0.82
N ILE A 64 -8.43 -11.21 0.08
CA ILE A 64 -7.49 -12.02 0.88
C ILE A 64 -7.95 -12.27 2.32
N GLN A 65 -9.04 -11.65 2.76
CA GLN A 65 -9.57 -11.78 4.11
C GLN A 65 -9.99 -13.23 4.39
N GLN A 66 -9.57 -13.77 5.53
CA GLN A 66 -9.90 -15.12 5.98
C GLN A 66 -11.31 -15.17 6.58
N PRO A 67 -11.94 -16.36 6.71
CA PRO A 67 -13.30 -16.49 7.25
C PRO A 67 -13.48 -15.98 8.68
N ASP A 68 -12.41 -15.92 9.48
CA ASP A 68 -12.42 -15.35 10.84
C ASP A 68 -12.24 -13.82 10.86
N GLY A 69 -12.14 -13.19 9.69
CA GLY A 69 -11.93 -11.76 9.52
C GLY A 69 -10.46 -11.32 9.54
N SER A 70 -9.52 -12.22 9.79
CA SER A 70 -8.09 -11.90 9.79
C SER A 70 -7.56 -11.66 8.36
N LEU A 71 -6.42 -10.95 8.27
CA LEU A 71 -5.73 -10.69 7.01
C LEU A 71 -4.35 -11.37 7.05
N PRO A 72 -3.99 -12.20 6.06
CA PRO A 72 -2.66 -12.76 5.97
C PRO A 72 -1.66 -11.64 5.64
N GLY A 73 -0.47 -11.67 6.24
CA GLY A 73 0.52 -10.63 6.03
C GLY A 73 1.89 -11.03 6.54
N GLN A 74 2.93 -10.42 5.98
CA GLN A 74 4.29 -10.57 6.48
C GLN A 74 4.54 -9.51 7.54
N CYS A 75 4.99 -9.90 8.72
CA CYS A 75 5.38 -8.93 9.73
C CYS A 75 6.69 -8.26 9.29
N GLY A 76 6.63 -6.98 8.93
CA GLY A 76 7.79 -6.25 8.43
C GLY A 76 8.95 -6.14 9.42
N ALA A 77 8.69 -6.20 10.73
CA ALA A 77 9.77 -6.29 11.73
C ALA A 77 10.56 -7.60 11.66
N SER A 78 9.98 -8.65 11.07
CA SER A 78 10.60 -9.97 10.91
C SER A 78 11.10 -10.25 9.49
N ALA A 79 10.83 -9.36 8.53
CA ALA A 79 11.28 -9.54 7.16
C ALA A 79 12.77 -9.12 7.01
N PRO A 80 13.63 -9.96 6.41
CA PRO A 80 14.99 -9.56 6.11
C PRO A 80 14.99 -8.38 5.13
N LEU A 81 15.62 -7.27 5.53
CA LEU A 81 15.94 -6.15 4.66
C LEU A 81 17.33 -6.38 4.05
N ASP A 82 17.45 -7.38 3.18
CA ASP A 82 18.68 -7.72 2.48
C ASP A 82 18.57 -7.41 0.96
N LYS A 83 19.60 -7.79 0.21
CA LYS A 83 19.64 -7.57 -1.25
C LYS A 83 18.53 -8.32 -2.01
N ALA A 84 17.87 -9.31 -1.42
CA ALA A 84 16.82 -10.06 -2.10
C ALA A 84 15.51 -9.25 -2.18
N ASN A 85 15.25 -8.37 -1.20
CA ASN A 85 14.05 -7.54 -1.11
C ASN A 85 14.31 -6.04 -1.37
N ARG A 86 15.57 -5.66 -1.69
CA ARG A 86 15.93 -4.34 -2.26
C ARG A 86 16.07 -4.50 -3.78
N LYS A 87 15.06 -4.10 -4.54
CA LYS A 87 15.23 -3.84 -5.97
C LYS A 87 15.16 -2.34 -6.24
#